data_AF-A0A2E0M5H7-F1
#
_entry.id   AF-A0A2E0M5H7-F1
#
_cell.length_a   1.000
_cell.length_b   1.000
_cell.length_c   1.000
_cell.angle_alpha   90.00
_cell.angle_beta   90.00
_cell.angle_gamma   90.00
#
_symmetry.space_group_name_H-M   'P 1'
#
loop_
_entity.id
_entity.type
_entity.pdbx_description
1 polymer ?
#
loop_
_entity_poly.entity_id
_entity_poly.type
_entity_poly.pdbx_seq_one_letter_code
_entity_poly.pdbx_strand_id
1 'polypeptide(L)' 'MGYLPIKDKDGWWKDTTSGCIESTDKHAYDKYMKTYYADQREKGEQIALQNEVSELKSEMSEIKTLLLTLVQDKK' A
#
# COMPACT_ATOMS: atom_id res chain seq x y z
N MET A 1 -36.50 10.38 6.18
CA MET A 1 -35.07 10.59 5.86
C MET A 1 -35.01 11.42 4.61
N GLY A 2 -34.40 12.61 4.66
CA GLY A 2 -34.36 13.55 3.54
C GLY A 2 -32.93 13.73 3.02
N TYR A 3 -32.77 13.78 1.70
CA TYR A 3 -31.50 14.12 1.06
C TYR A 3 -31.66 15.46 0.33
N LEU A 4 -30.71 16.37 0.53
CA LEU A 4 -30.66 17.66 -0.16
C LEU A 4 -29.51 17.67 -1.17
N PRO A 5 -29.76 17.94 -2.45
CA PRO A 5 -28.69 18.07 -3.42
C PRO A 5 -27.83 19.30 -3.08
N ILE A 6 -26.51 19.18 -3.23
CA ILE A 6 -25.58 20.29 -3.03
C ILE A 6 -25.56 21.18 -4.28
N LYS A 7 -25.72 22.48 -4.07
CA LYS A 7 -25.70 23.47 -5.15
C LYS A 7 -24.38 23.40 -5.93
N ASP A 8 -24.47 23.39 -7.26
CA ASP A 8 -23.33 23.40 -8.19
C ASP A 8 -22.39 22.18 -8.05
N LYS A 9 -22.86 21.09 -7.42
CA LYS A 9 -22.12 19.83 -7.24
C LYS A 9 -23.00 18.65 -7.60
N ASP A 10 -23.03 18.32 -8.88
CA ASP A 10 -23.82 17.20 -9.37
C ASP A 10 -23.35 15.87 -8.75
N GLY A 11 -24.31 15.00 -8.43
CA GLY A 11 -24.05 13.74 -7.74
C GLY A 11 -23.64 13.87 -6.26
N TRP A 12 -23.69 15.06 -5.65
CA TRP A 12 -23.41 15.25 -4.22
C TRP A 12 -24.68 15.59 -3.44
N TRP A 13 -24.91 14.85 -2.36
CA TRP A 13 -26.11 14.97 -1.56
C TRP A 13 -25.77 15.09 -0.08
N LYS A 14 -26.50 15.97 0.61
CA LYS A 14 -26.44 16.10 2.05
C LYS A 14 -27.57 15.32 2.69
N ASP A 15 -27.23 14.37 3.54
CA ASP A 15 -28.21 13.78 4.45
C ASP A 15 -28.66 14.84 5.46
N THR A 16 -29.96 15.12 5.48
CA THR A 16 -30.57 16.11 6.38
C THR A 16 -30.62 15.65 7.82
N THR A 17 -30.46 14.34 8.08
CA THR A 17 -30.49 13.77 9.43
C THR A 17 -29.11 13.80 10.09
N SER A 18 -28.06 13.31 9.42
CA SER A 18 -26.69 13.30 9.96
C SER A 18 -25.87 14.54 9.62
N GLY A 19 -26.26 15.29 8.58
CA GLY A 19 -25.45 16.36 8.02
C GLY A 19 -24.30 15.90 7.13
N CYS A 20 -24.14 14.59 6.92
CA CYS A 20 -23.11 14.00 6.06
C CYS A 20 -23.30 14.42 4.59
N ILE A 21 -22.19 14.64 3.87
CA ILE A 21 -22.18 14.90 2.43
C ILE A 21 -21.64 13.64 1.74
N GLU A 22 -22.46 13.06 0.87
CA GLU A 22 -22.17 11.79 0.20
C GLU A 22 -22.18 11.97 -1.31
N SER A 23 -21.23 11.32 -1.98
CA SER A 23 -21.27 11.16 -3.44
C SER A 23 -22.22 10.01 -3.79
N THR A 24 -23.19 10.26 -4.66
CA THR A 24 -24.05 9.21 -5.21
C THR A 24 -23.38 8.43 -6.34
N ASP A 25 -22.24 8.90 -6.85
CA ASP A 25 -21.47 8.19 -7.87
C ASP A 25 -20.65 7.06 -7.23
N LYS A 26 -21.32 5.93 -7.04
CA LYS A 26 -20.71 4.68 -6.57
C LYS A 26 -19.64 4.17 -7.52
N HIS A 27 -19.77 4.38 -8.83
CA HIS A 27 -18.79 3.91 -9.80
C HIS A 27 -17.45 4.65 -9.67
N ALA A 28 -17.48 5.97 -9.48
CA ALA A 28 -16.28 6.75 -9.23
C ALA A 28 -15.59 6.33 -7.93
N TYR A 29 -16.38 6.11 -6.86
CA TYR A 29 -15.86 5.63 -5.58
C TYR A 29 -15.23 4.24 -5.72
N ASP A 30 -15.93 3.27 -6.31
CA ASP A 30 -15.45 1.90 -6.50
C ASP A 30 -14.17 1.87 -7.34
N LYS A 31 -14.13 2.68 -8.41
CA LYS A 31 -12.94 2.82 -9.26
C LYS A 31 -11.75 3.36 -8.46
N TYR A 32 -11.96 4.41 -7.66
CA TYR A 32 -10.93 4.98 -6.81
C TYR A 32 -10.42 3.95 -5.79
N MET A 33 -11.32 3.29 -5.07
CA MET A 33 -10.96 2.31 -4.04
C MET A 33 -10.22 1.11 -4.64
N LYS A 34 -10.61 0.66 -5.83
CA LYS A 34 -9.91 -0.42 -6.53
C LYS A 34 -8.45 -0.05 -6.83
N THR A 35 -8.20 1.16 -7.32
CA THR A 35 -6.84 1.66 -7.55
C THR A 35 -6.08 1.78 -6.24
N TYR A 36 -6.70 2.39 -5.22
CA TYR A 36 -6.09 2.54 -3.89
C TYR A 36 -5.63 1.18 -3.31
N TYR A 37 -6.47 0.16 -3.37
CA TYR A 37 -6.10 -1.18 -2.89
C TYR A 37 -5.05 -1.87 -3.77
N ALA A 38 -5.00 -1.57 -5.08
CA ALA A 38 -3.93 -2.06 -5.94
C ALA A 38 -2.58 -1.44 -5.52
N ASP A 39 -2.52 -0.12 -5.35
CA ASP A 39 -1.31 0.60 -4.94
C ASP A 39 -0.80 0.14 -3.57
N GLN A 40 -1.72 -0.12 -2.62
CA GLN A 40 -1.33 -0.61 -1.29
C GLN A 40 -0.75 -2.03 -1.35
N ARG A 41 -1.29 -2.90 -2.20
CA ARG A 41 -0.73 -4.24 -2.41
C ARG A 41 0.65 -4.17 -3.06
N GLU A 42 0.81 -3.36 -4.10
CA GLU A 42 2.10 -3.18 -4.78
C GLU A 42 3.18 -2.64 -3.81
N LYS A 43 2.83 -1.67 -2.96
CA LYS A 43 3.75 -1.18 -1.91
C LYS A 43 4.12 -2.28 -0.91
N GLY A 44 3.14 -3.08 -0.49
CA GLY A 44 3.38 -4.22 0.41
C GLY A 44 4.33 -5.25 -0.20
N GLU A 45 4.11 -5.61 -1.47
CA GLU A 45 4.98 -6.53 -2.22
C GLU A 45 6.39 -5.95 -2.39
N GLN A 46 6.52 -4.65 -2.70
CA GLN A 46 7.81 -3.99 -2.84
C GLN A 46 8.60 -4.00 -1.53
N ILE A 47 7.95 -3.73 -0.39
CA ILE A 47 8.59 -3.77 0.93
C ILE A 47 9.03 -5.20 1.28
N ALA A 48 8.18 -6.20 1.01
CA ALA A 48 8.53 -7.60 1.23
C ALA A 48 9.77 -8.00 0.42
N LEU A 49 9.81 -7.67 -0.87
CA LEU A 49 10.96 -7.93 -1.73
C LEU A 49 12.23 -7.21 -1.25
N GLN A 50 12.11 -5.96 -0.77
CA GLN A 50 13.27 -5.24 -0.21
C GLN A 50 13.83 -5.91 1.05
N ASN A 51 12.96 -6.48 1.89
CA ASN A 51 13.37 -7.21 3.08
C ASN A 51 14.09 -8.51 2.70
N GLU A 52 13.52 -9.31 1.80
CA GLU A 52 14.14 -10.55 1.32
C GLU A 52 15.53 -10.30 0.70
N VAL A 53 15.67 -9.22 -0.09
CA VAL A 53 16.96 -8.84 -0.67
C VAL A 53 17.96 -8.41 0.42
N SER A 54 17.50 -7.77 1.48
CA SER A 54 18.35 -7.33 2.59
C SER A 54 18.83 -8.53 3.42
N GLU A 55 17.95 -9.49 3.68
CA GLU A 55 18.28 -10.76 4.34
C GLU A 55 19.30 -11.56 3.52
N LEU A 56 19.06 -11.73 2.21
CA LEU A 56 20.00 -12.41 1.32
C LEU A 56 21.39 -11.76 1.32
N LYS A 57 21.46 -10.42 1.32
CA LYS A 57 22.73 -9.69 1.41
C LYS A 57 23.46 -9.94 2.73
N SER A 58 22.72 -10.07 3.84
CA SER A 58 23.29 -10.40 5.15
C SER A 58 23.90 -11.80 5.12
N GLU A 59 23.14 -12.79 4.67
CA GLU A 59 23.61 -14.18 4.55
C GLU A 59 24.85 -14.29 3.64
N MET A 60 24.86 -13.59 2.50
CA MET A 60 26.03 -13.56 1.61
C MET A 60 27.27 -12.94 2.28
N SER A 61 27.07 -11.92 3.13
CA SER A 61 28.16 -11.28 3.88
C SER A 61 28.74 -12.20 4.95
N GLU A 62 27.87 -12.97 5.61
CA GLU A 62 28.27 -14.00 6.58
C GLU A 62 29.04 -15.14 5.89
N ILE A 63 28.53 -15.66 4.76
CA ILE A 63 29.22 -16.69 3.96
C ILE A 63 30.61 -16.20 3.55
N LYS A 64 30.72 -14.96 3.05
CA LYS A 64 32.02 -14.37 2.69
C LYS A 64 32.98 -14.34 3.88
N THR A 65 32.48 -13.98 5.06
CA THR A 65 33.28 -13.91 6.28
C THR A 65 33.77 -15.30 6.68
N LEU A 66 32.89 -16.31 6.69
CA LEU A 66 33.24 -17.70 6.99
C LEU A 66 34.30 -18.24 6.01
N LEU A 67 34.14 -17.97 4.72
CA LEU A 67 35.11 -18.38 3.70
C LEU A 67 36.49 -17.73 3.91
N LEU A 68 36.52 -16.45 4.29
CA LEU A 68 37.76 -15.75 4.61
C LEU A 68 38.45 -16.37 5.83
N THR A 69 37.70 -16.64 6.91
CA THR A 69 38.22 -17.31 8.10
C THR A 69 38.84 -18.67 7.75
N LEU A 70 38.13 -19.50 6.97
CA LEU A 70 38.64 -20.82 6.56
C LEU A 70 39.93 -20.76 5.72
N VAL A 71 40.11 -19.71 4.90
CA VAL A 71 41.34 -19.53 4.12
C VAL A 71 42.48 -19.02 5.01
N GLN A 72 42.19 -18.18 5.99
CA GLN A 72 43.17 -17.66 6.94
C GLN A 72 43.68 -18.74 7.91
N ASP A 73 42.80 -19.61 8.39
CA ASP A 73 43.14 -20.72 9.29
C ASP A 73 43.99 -21.82 8.62
N LYS A 74 44.08 -21.83 7.29
CA LYS A 74 44.88 -22.77 6.50
C LYS A 74 46.31 -22.29 6.20
N LYS A 75 46.70 -21.10 6.68
CA LYS A 75 48.08 -20.59 6.60
C LYS A 75 48.84 -20.92 7.88
#